data_AF-A0A060C3B5-F1
#
_entry.id   AF-A0A060C3B5-F1
#
_cell.length_a   1.000
_cell.length_b   1.000
_cell.length_c   1.000
_cell.angle_alpha   90.00
_cell.angle_beta   90.00
_cell.angle_gamma   90.00
#
_symmetry.space_group_name_H-M   'P 1'
#
loop_
_entity.id
_entity.type
_entity.pdbx_description
1 polymer ?
#
loop_
_entity_poly.entity_id
_entity_poly.type
_entity_poly.pdbx_seq_one_letter_code
_entity_poly.pdbx_strand_id
1 'polypeptide(L)'
;MPFFTTLRLPNNGEDTLFWQEKSGEEIPGNMEYILKGNAPRTKRIVFFNKEEYEKASLKNTDATGIKLYLSGYIYNIDKHNNNKKEALILTNSDNLEK
;
A
#
# COMPACT_ATOMS: atom_id res chain seq x y z
N MET A 1 3.01 -0.99 13.85
CA MET A 1 2.41 -0.02 14.78
C MET A 1 1.27 0.69 14.07
N PRO A 2 0.08 0.85 14.70
CA PRO A 2 -1.02 1.63 14.11
C PRO A 2 -0.64 3.09 13.88
N PHE A 3 -1.19 3.73 12.85
CA PHE A 3 -0.85 5.11 12.46
C PHE A 3 -0.88 6.12 13.62
N PHE A 4 -1.94 6.15 14.43
CA PHE A 4 -2.06 7.13 15.53
C PHE A 4 -1.03 6.95 16.65
N THR A 5 -0.44 5.76 16.77
CA THR A 5 0.61 5.52 17.78
C THR A 5 1.93 6.16 17.38
N THR A 6 2.23 6.25 16.08
CA THR A 6 3.49 6.86 15.60
C THR A 6 3.49 8.37 15.77
N LEU A 7 2.31 9.02 15.68
CA LEU A 7 2.15 10.46 15.92
C LEU A 7 2.44 10.90 17.36
N ARG A 8 2.45 9.96 18.32
CA ARG A 8 2.74 10.24 19.74
C ARG A 8 4.20 10.01 20.11
N LEU A 9 5.01 9.50 19.18
CA LEU A 9 6.43 9.28 19.42
C LEU A 9 7.20 10.61 19.36
N PRO A 10 8.32 10.74 20.09
CA PRO A 10 9.20 11.90 19.98
C PRO A 10 9.67 12.11 18.53
N ASN A 11 9.81 13.35 18.08
CA ASN A 11 10.11 13.68 16.68
C ASN A 11 11.57 13.40 16.24
N ASN A 12 12.38 12.75 17.07
CA ASN A 12 13.82 12.54 16.85
C ASN A 12 14.17 11.30 16.01
N GLY A 13 13.32 10.91 15.06
CA GLY A 13 13.59 9.75 14.21
C GLY A 13 12.90 9.80 12.85
N GLU A 14 13.29 8.86 12.00
CA GLU A 14 12.79 8.75 10.63
C GLU A 14 12.12 7.41 10.39
N ASP A 15 10.85 7.46 9.99
CA ASP A 15 10.03 6.30 9.78
C ASP A 15 9.82 6.05 8.28
N THR A 16 9.79 4.77 7.91
CA THR A 16 9.38 4.28 6.60
C THR A 16 7.99 3.64 6.72
N LEU A 17 7.02 4.16 5.99
CA LEU A 17 5.66 3.62 5.94
C LEU A 17 5.50 2.70 4.73
N PHE A 18 4.96 1.50 4.95
CA PHE A 18 4.57 0.60 3.87
C PHE A 18 3.06 0.71 3.68
N TRP A 19 2.63 1.28 2.56
CA TRP A 19 1.23 1.55 2.26
C TRP A 19 0.56 0.34 1.60
N GLN A 20 -0.57 -0.08 2.16
CA GLN A 20 -1.33 -1.26 1.71
C GLN A 20 -2.83 -0.99 1.54
N GLU A 21 -3.31 0.17 1.96
CA GLU A 21 -4.72 0.53 1.83
C GLU A 21 -5.04 0.83 0.36
N LYS A 22 -6.21 0.39 -0.11
CA LYS A 22 -6.74 0.80 -1.42
C LYS A 22 -7.48 2.12 -1.24
N SER A 23 -7.16 3.08 -2.09
CA SER A 23 -7.91 4.31 -2.26
C SER A 23 -9.11 4.07 -3.18
N GLY A 24 -10.19 4.83 -2.94
CA GLY A 24 -11.28 4.95 -3.91
C GLY A 24 -10.88 5.89 -5.04
N GLU A 25 -11.76 6.82 -5.39
CA GLU A 25 -11.40 7.92 -6.31
C GLU A 25 -10.33 8.84 -5.71
N GLU A 26 -10.35 9.02 -4.39
CA GLU A 26 -9.41 9.88 -3.67
C GLU A 26 -8.55 9.12 -2.67
N ILE A 27 -7.34 9.63 -2.41
CA ILE A 27 -6.49 9.13 -1.33
C ILE A 27 -7.21 9.27 0.04
N PRO A 28 -7.04 8.30 0.95
CA PRO A 28 -7.60 8.39 2.30
C PRO A 28 -7.02 9.56 3.12
N GLY A 29 -7.80 10.06 4.09
CA GLY A 29 -7.44 11.27 4.85
C GLY A 29 -6.17 11.14 5.72
N ASN A 30 -5.84 9.93 6.18
CA ASN A 30 -4.56 9.63 6.84
C ASN A 30 -3.36 9.83 5.89
N MET A 31 -3.47 9.41 4.62
CA MET A 31 -2.42 9.66 3.61
C MET A 31 -2.28 11.16 3.35
N GLU A 32 -3.40 11.85 3.13
CA GLU A 32 -3.37 13.31 2.91
C GLU A 32 -2.73 14.05 4.10
N TYR A 33 -3.06 13.65 5.33
CA TYR A 33 -2.47 14.20 6.54
C TYR A 33 -0.94 14.04 6.57
N ILE A 34 -0.43 12.86 6.19
CA ILE A 34 1.01 12.59 6.10
C ILE A 34 1.64 13.45 5.00
N LEU A 35 1.07 13.46 3.80
CA LEU A 35 1.57 14.19 2.63
C LEU A 35 1.53 15.71 2.81
N LYS A 36 0.74 16.23 3.76
CA LYS A 36 0.77 17.64 4.20
C LYS A 36 1.87 17.94 5.23
N GLY A 37 2.70 16.96 5.58
CA GLY A 37 3.82 17.11 6.51
C GLY A 37 3.43 17.00 7.99
N ASN A 38 2.18 16.63 8.29
CA ASN A 38 1.72 16.54 9.68
C ASN A 38 2.20 15.29 10.43
N ALA A 39 2.91 14.38 9.73
CA ALA A 39 3.60 13.24 10.33
C ALA A 39 5.12 13.45 10.24
N PRO A 40 5.74 14.21 11.16
CA PRO A 40 7.10 14.74 11.01
C PRO A 40 8.18 13.66 10.92
N ARG A 41 7.97 12.50 11.54
CA ARG A 41 8.88 11.36 11.48
C ARG A 41 8.81 10.60 10.15
N THR A 42 7.66 10.58 9.47
CA THR A 42 7.50 9.81 8.23
C THR A 42 8.24 10.51 7.09
N LYS A 43 9.36 9.95 6.67
CA LYS A 43 10.18 10.51 5.57
C LYS A 43 10.06 9.73 4.28
N ARG A 44 9.60 8.48 4.36
CA ARG A 44 9.54 7.56 3.23
C ARG A 44 8.22 6.81 3.24
N ILE A 45 7.58 6.70 2.08
CA ILE A 45 6.40 5.87 1.88
C ILE A 45 6.67 4.91 0.72
N VAL A 46 6.48 3.62 0.97
CA VAL A 46 6.66 2.54 0.00
C VAL A 46 5.30 1.98 -0.37
N PHE A 47 5.01 1.94 -1.66
CA PHE A 47 3.78 1.44 -2.24
C PHE A 47 4.04 0.11 -2.95
N PHE A 48 3.07 -0.80 -2.86
CA PHE A 48 3.08 -2.07 -3.60
C PHE A 48 2.02 -2.12 -4.70
N ASN A 49 1.15 -1.12 -4.73
CA ASN A 49 0.17 -0.92 -5.79
C ASN A 49 0.56 0.33 -6.59
N LYS A 50 0.68 0.18 -7.91
CA LYS A 50 1.09 1.26 -8.81
C LYS A 50 0.07 2.40 -8.87
N GLU A 51 -1.22 2.09 -8.85
CA GLU A 51 -2.29 3.10 -8.88
C GLU A 51 -2.25 3.98 -7.62
N GLU A 52 -2.05 3.37 -6.45
CA GLU A 52 -1.90 4.10 -5.18
C GLU A 52 -0.68 5.03 -5.20
N TYR A 53 0.45 4.53 -5.72
CA TYR A 53 1.67 5.31 -5.87
C TYR A 53 1.44 6.54 -6.75
N GLU A 54 0.77 6.37 -7.89
CA GLU A 54 0.48 7.46 -8.83
C GLU A 54 -0.45 8.50 -8.20
N LYS A 55 -1.53 8.06 -7.55
CA LYS A 55 -2.46 8.96 -6.83
C LYS A 55 -1.74 9.76 -5.73
N ALA A 56 -0.90 9.10 -4.93
CA ALA A 56 -0.12 9.78 -3.90
C ALA A 56 0.92 10.74 -4.50
N SER A 57 1.57 10.36 -5.61
CA SER A 57 2.55 11.20 -6.30
C SER A 57 1.94 12.48 -6.84
N LEU A 58 0.71 12.42 -7.36
CA LEU A 58 -0.02 13.61 -7.84
C LEU A 58 -0.34 14.60 -6.71
N LYS A 59 -0.58 14.11 -5.49
CA LYS A 59 -0.90 14.94 -4.31
C LYS A 59 0.33 15.34 -3.50
N ASN A 60 1.46 14.64 -3.66
CA ASN A 60 2.68 14.95 -2.94
C ASN A 60 3.33 16.20 -3.53
N THR A 61 3.52 17.21 -2.68
CA THR A 61 4.30 18.39 -3.03
C THR A 61 5.71 18.22 -2.49
N ASP A 62 6.72 18.59 -3.29
CA ASP A 62 8.14 18.48 -2.89
C ASP A 62 8.47 19.23 -1.59
N ALA A 63 7.61 20.16 -1.18
CA ALA A 63 7.72 20.96 0.04
C ALA A 63 7.78 20.14 1.34
N THR A 64 7.25 18.92 1.37
CA THR A 64 7.24 18.09 2.59
C THR A 64 8.49 17.25 2.78
N GLY A 65 9.31 17.09 1.74
CA GLY A 65 10.50 16.24 1.77
C GLY A 65 10.22 14.75 1.92
N ILE A 66 8.96 14.31 1.77
CA ILE A 66 8.56 12.91 1.84
C ILE A 66 8.89 12.24 0.51
N LYS A 67 9.67 11.16 0.57
CA LYS A 67 10.06 10.37 -0.60
C LYS A 67 9.09 9.23 -0.81
N LEU A 68 8.57 9.10 -2.03
CA LEU A 68 7.69 8.01 -2.42
C LEU A 68 8.46 6.96 -3.23
N TYR A 69 8.18 5.69 -2.98
CA TYR A 69 8.79 4.57 -3.68
C TYR A 69 7.73 3.58 -4.14
N LEU A 70 7.89 3.05 -5.35
CA LEU A 70 7.15 1.88 -5.83
C LEU A 70 8.01 0.63 -5.64
N SER A 71 7.43 -0.40 -5.03
CA SER A 71 8.05 -1.70 -4.78
C SER A 71 7.10 -2.84 -5.14
N GLY A 72 7.53 -4.08 -4.93
CA GLY A 72 6.76 -5.30 -5.12
C GLY A 72 6.97 -6.30 -3.99
N TYR A 73 6.12 -7.33 -3.95
CA TYR A 73 6.28 -8.45 -3.02
C TYR A 73 7.17 -9.52 -3.61
N ILE A 74 8.03 -10.10 -2.78
CA ILE A 74 8.83 -11.28 -3.12
C ILE A 74 8.11 -12.48 -2.51
N TYR A 75 7.49 -13.30 -3.36
CA TYR A 75 6.85 -14.54 -2.96
C TYR A 75 7.76 -15.72 -3.27
N ASN A 76 7.84 -16.68 -2.34
CA ASN A 76 8.42 -17.98 -2.64
C ASN A 76 7.39 -18.83 -3.36
N ILE A 77 7.68 -19.22 -4.60
CA ILE A 77 6.77 -20.02 -5.43
C ILE A 77 7.24 -21.48 -5.37
N ASP A 78 6.49 -22.33 -4.66
CA ASP A 78 6.91 -23.71 -4.41
C ASP A 78 6.77 -24.64 -5.64
N LYS A 79 5.93 -24.27 -6.61
CA LYS A 79 5.66 -25.08 -7.82
C LYS A 79 5.47 -24.21 -9.05
N HIS A 80 6.08 -24.61 -10.14
CA HIS A 80 5.87 -24.01 -11.45
C HIS A 80 4.77 -24.73 -12.23
N ASN A 81 4.12 -24.00 -13.14
CA ASN A 81 3.11 -24.58 -14.02
C ASN A 81 3.76 -25.57 -15.01
N ASN A 82 3.19 -26.78 -15.09
CA ASN A 82 3.65 -27.84 -16.00
C ASN A 82 2.85 -27.92 -17.31
N ASN A 83 2.00 -26.92 -17.61
CA ASN A 83 1.18 -26.84 -18.83
C ASN A 83 0.30 -28.08 -19.08
N LYS A 84 -0.22 -28.68 -18.00
CA LYS A 84 -1.12 -29.83 -18.09
C LYS A 84 -2.53 -29.41 -18.52
N LYS A 85 -3.25 -30.32 -19.17
CA LYS A 85 -4.67 -30.14 -19.55
C LYS A 85 -5.61 -30.42 -18.36
N GLU A 86 -5.29 -29.86 -17.20
CA GLU A 86 -6.02 -30.07 -15.93
C GLU A 86 -6.43 -28.70 -15.38
N ALA A 87 -7.66 -28.57 -14.88
CA ALA A 87 -8.19 -27.34 -14.29
C ALA A 87 -8.79 -27.62 -12.91
N LEU A 88 -8.63 -26.68 -11.97
CA LEU A 88 -9.25 -26.70 -10.65
C LEU A 88 -10.20 -25.52 -10.52
N ILE A 89 -11.47 -25.79 -10.25
CA ILE A 89 -12.47 -24.77 -9.91
C ILE A 89 -12.85 -24.99 -8.44
N LEU A 90 -12.68 -23.96 -7.62
CA LEU A 90 -13.08 -23.96 -6.22
C LEU A 90 -14.18 -22.90 -6.05
N THR A 91 -15.42 -23.35 -5.82
CA THR A 91 -16.56 -22.47 -5.51
C THR A 91 -17.12 -22.82 -4.14
N ASN A 92 -17.55 -21.82 -3.39
CA ASN A 92 -18.21 -21.99 -2.10
C ASN A 92 -19.75 -22.09 -2.24
N SER A 93 -20.29 -21.81 -3.42
CA SER A 93 -21.72 -21.90 -3.71
C SER A 93 -21.94 -22.68 -5.00
N ASP A 94 -22.85 -23.63 -4.96
CA ASP A 94 -23.33 -24.31 -6.15
C ASP A 94 -24.38 -23.43 -6.83
N ASN A 95 -24.19 -23.08 -8.10
CA ASN A 95 -25.27 -22.51 -8.92
C ASN A 95 -26.27 -23.63 -9.25
N LEU A 96 -27.08 -24.01 -8.26
CA LEU A 96 -28.25 -24.86 -8.41
C LEU A 96 -29.52 -23.99 -8.49
N GLU A 97 -29.56 -23.02 -9.41
CA GLU A 97 -30.83 -22.38 -9.80
C GLU A 97 -31.28 -22.95 -11.15
N LYS A 98 -32.55 -23.34 -11.20
CA LYS A 98 -33.21 -24.04 -12.32
C LYS A 98 -33.55 -23.14 -13.49
#